data_AF-A0A953KQ88-F1
#
_entry.id   AF-A0A953KQ88-F1
#
_cell.length_a   1.000
_cell.length_b   1.000
_cell.length_c   1.000
_cell.angle_alpha   90.00
_cell.angle_beta   90.00
_cell.angle_gamma   90.00
#
_symmetry.space_group_name_H-M   'P 1'
#
loop_
_entity.id
_entity.type
_entity.pdbx_description
1 polymer ?
#
loop_
_entity_poly.entity_id
_entity_poly.type
_entity_poly.pdbx_seq_one_letter_code
_entity_poly.pdbx_strand_id
1 'polypeptide(L)'
;MLLPLTAAFAPAFQEGAPEVPLAIFVAALALVLFAGGIAAGRFGVMRLARSRKAEAEQLRLANEAAVNARAQAVSERERALGELDTRKQEIGLLENQIRSIQRQLDQVRAAWRASEKQVEDLGTQVKEARASVEALRAANVNLEALVAERQSTLNKANLRMSDLEVRLADLQSTASERQSLLANANAQISRYRARLAEVDFSASELESGVSSLGSYMAALRRRLADATDSTAPNPAPPRLDEDATRALRGDLSGAAESVGQRIASLGAALPLTAVDTAPPTVADAPADATGSTLVEPVIPSSAIPDTAEEASEFSKLQAIKGIGVMYALKLTKNGINTPADLSATTVDQLEAIIRAPRWRKPDYADWIRQAREASGQPVA
;
A
#
# COMPACT_ATOMS: atom_id res chain seq x y z
N MET A 1 -3.85 80.06 24.22
CA MET A 1 -4.20 81.26 25.03
C MET A 1 -3.42 81.12 26.33
N LEU A 2 -2.45 82.01 26.58
CA LEU A 2 -2.58 83.25 27.36
C LEU A 2 -2.84 82.92 28.86
N LEU A 3 -1.93 83.13 29.83
CA LEU A 3 -1.27 84.38 30.29
C LEU A 3 -2.26 85.47 30.76
N PRO A 4 -1.93 86.37 31.74
CA PRO A 4 -0.70 86.49 32.56
C PRO A 4 -0.89 86.94 34.06
N LEU A 5 0.24 87.14 34.79
CA LEU A 5 0.54 88.27 35.74
C LEU A 5 -0.41 88.56 36.94
N THR A 6 -0.16 89.50 37.88
CA THR A 6 0.91 90.52 38.12
C THR A 6 1.14 90.66 39.65
N ALA A 7 2.35 90.98 40.16
CA ALA A 7 2.82 92.32 40.59
C ALA A 7 1.76 93.20 41.34
N ALA A 8 1.90 93.60 42.61
CA ALA A 8 2.94 94.39 43.30
C ALA A 8 2.74 95.93 43.22
N PHE A 9 2.72 96.62 44.37
CA PHE A 9 3.07 98.05 44.46
C PHE A 9 3.45 98.50 45.90
N ALA A 10 4.51 99.30 45.97
CA ALA A 10 5.00 100.18 47.06
C ALA A 10 5.58 101.43 46.33
N PRO A 11 6.16 102.49 46.97
CA PRO A 11 6.42 102.78 48.38
C PRO A 11 5.61 104.06 48.82
N ALA A 12 6.07 105.20 49.36
CA ALA A 12 7.37 105.73 49.81
C ALA A 12 7.23 107.05 50.64
N PHE A 13 8.29 107.41 51.38
CA PHE A 13 8.79 108.80 51.62
C PHE A 13 7.93 109.78 52.47
N GLN A 14 8.45 110.81 53.15
CA GLN A 14 9.81 111.10 53.68
C GLN A 14 9.72 112.22 54.77
N GLU A 15 10.79 112.38 55.58
CA GLU A 15 11.37 113.60 56.21
C GLU A 15 10.56 114.88 56.56
N GLY A 16 10.96 115.55 57.67
CA GLY A 16 10.63 116.97 57.92
C GLY A 16 10.71 117.44 59.39
N ALA A 17 11.85 117.98 59.82
CA ALA A 17 12.00 118.84 61.03
C ALA A 17 11.77 120.34 60.61
N PRO A 18 11.76 121.40 61.49
CA PRO A 18 12.40 121.49 62.82
C PRO A 18 11.72 122.33 63.94
N GLU A 19 12.26 122.19 65.17
CA GLU A 19 12.60 123.18 66.22
C GLU A 19 11.69 124.37 66.69
N VAL A 20 12.15 124.94 67.82
CA VAL A 20 11.89 126.29 68.43
C VAL A 20 10.67 126.39 69.39
N PRO A 21 10.82 126.95 70.62
CA PRO A 21 9.83 126.80 71.68
C PRO A 21 8.90 128.01 71.94
N LEU A 22 7.69 127.68 72.39
CA LEU A 22 6.98 128.26 73.55
C LEU A 22 7.20 129.76 73.85
N ALA A 23 6.61 130.63 73.02
CA ALA A 23 6.23 131.98 73.42
C ALA A 23 5.00 132.46 72.62
N ILE A 24 4.16 133.29 73.23
CA ILE A 24 3.11 134.10 72.57
C ILE A 24 2.09 133.31 71.71
N PHE A 25 1.08 132.70 72.36
CA PHE A 25 -0.34 132.94 71.97
C PHE A 25 -1.37 132.64 73.10
N VAL A 26 -0.91 132.60 74.35
CA VAL A 26 -1.70 132.26 75.55
C VAL A 26 -2.87 133.23 75.83
N ALA A 27 -2.81 134.46 75.30
CA ALA A 27 -3.78 135.51 75.60
C ALA A 27 -5.13 135.44 74.83
N ALA A 28 -5.19 134.74 73.69
CA ALA A 28 -6.38 134.75 72.82
C ALA A 28 -7.33 133.55 73.03
N LEU A 29 -6.80 132.39 73.47
CA LEU A 29 -7.57 131.15 73.57
C LEU A 29 -8.53 131.14 74.78
N ALA A 30 -8.21 131.89 75.83
CA ALA A 30 -8.87 131.83 77.13
C ALA A 30 -10.36 132.25 77.12
N LEU A 31 -10.77 133.14 76.21
CA LEU A 31 -12.14 133.71 76.22
C LEU A 31 -13.13 132.96 75.31
N VAL A 32 -12.63 132.18 74.34
CA VAL A 32 -13.44 131.22 73.56
C VAL A 32 -13.84 130.00 74.42
N LEU A 33 -13.02 129.68 75.43
CA LEU A 33 -13.14 128.45 76.24
C LEU A 33 -14.35 128.40 77.18
N PHE A 34 -15.06 129.49 77.46
CA PHE A 34 -16.20 129.49 78.39
C PHE A 34 -17.60 129.47 77.73
N ALA A 35 -17.74 130.03 76.52
CA ALA A 35 -19.04 130.05 75.81
C ALA A 35 -19.31 128.76 75.01
N GLY A 36 -18.27 128.09 74.49
CA GLY A 36 -18.43 126.89 73.68
C GLY A 36 -18.85 125.63 74.45
N GLY A 37 -18.54 125.55 75.75
CA GLY A 37 -18.60 124.32 76.54
C GLY A 37 -20.00 123.69 76.66
N ILE A 38 -21.06 124.50 76.73
CA ILE A 38 -22.43 124.01 77.01
C ILE A 38 -23.18 123.63 75.71
N ALA A 39 -22.93 124.34 74.60
CA ALA A 39 -23.50 124.01 73.29
C ALA A 39 -22.86 122.74 72.69
N ALA A 40 -21.54 122.59 72.85
CA ALA A 40 -20.80 121.41 72.41
C ALA A 40 -21.33 120.11 73.02
N GLY A 41 -21.80 120.15 74.27
CA GLY A 41 -22.40 119.00 74.96
C GLY A 41 -23.61 118.41 74.21
N ARG A 42 -24.65 119.21 73.93
CA ARG A 42 -25.87 118.68 73.28
C ARG A 42 -25.66 118.35 71.80
N PHE A 43 -24.88 119.14 71.06
CA PHE A 43 -24.62 118.85 69.65
C PHE A 43 -23.65 117.66 69.47
N GLY A 44 -22.65 117.54 70.34
CA GLY A 44 -21.77 116.37 70.46
C GLY A 44 -22.57 115.11 70.76
N VAL A 45 -23.47 115.14 71.76
CA VAL A 45 -24.34 113.99 72.09
C VAL A 45 -25.27 113.61 70.93
N MET A 46 -25.88 114.57 70.21
CA MET A 46 -26.67 114.23 69.02
C MET A 46 -25.84 113.69 67.85
N ARG A 47 -24.59 114.13 67.69
CA ARG A 47 -23.68 113.61 66.66
C ARG A 47 -23.16 112.23 67.03
N LEU A 48 -22.83 111.97 68.31
CA LEU A 48 -22.52 110.64 68.84
C LEU A 48 -23.73 109.70 68.75
N ALA A 49 -24.95 110.16 69.02
CA ALA A 49 -26.14 109.32 68.89
C ALA A 49 -26.41 108.91 67.43
N ARG A 50 -26.20 109.82 66.47
CA ARG A 50 -26.26 109.49 65.04
C ARG A 50 -25.08 108.64 64.57
N SER A 51 -23.87 108.87 65.08
CA SER A 51 -22.70 108.03 64.83
C SER A 51 -22.94 106.61 65.32
N ARG A 52 -23.26 106.43 66.62
CA ARG A 52 -23.61 105.13 67.22
C ARG A 52 -24.78 104.44 66.55
N LYS A 53 -25.77 105.18 66.04
CA LYS A 53 -26.84 104.58 65.25
C LYS A 53 -26.35 104.10 63.87
N ALA A 54 -25.55 104.89 63.16
CA ALA A 54 -24.96 104.48 61.89
C ALA A 54 -23.95 103.33 62.06
N GLU A 55 -23.16 103.33 63.13
CA GLU A 55 -22.30 102.23 63.57
C GLU A 55 -23.12 100.97 63.86
N ALA A 56 -24.24 101.08 64.58
CA ALA A 56 -25.14 99.95 64.85
C ALA A 56 -25.83 99.41 63.58
N GLU A 57 -26.22 100.29 62.64
CA GLU A 57 -26.80 99.89 61.36
C GLU A 57 -25.74 99.27 60.43
N GLN A 58 -24.50 99.78 60.42
CA GLN A 58 -23.36 99.16 59.73
C GLN A 58 -22.99 97.81 60.35
N LEU A 59 -22.93 97.70 61.68
CA LEU A 59 -22.67 96.42 62.37
C LEU A 59 -23.79 95.42 62.12
N ARG A 60 -25.06 95.87 62.06
CA ARG A 60 -26.19 95.02 61.64
C ARG A 60 -25.98 94.52 60.22
N LEU A 61 -25.76 95.41 59.25
CA LEU A 61 -25.57 95.04 57.84
C LEU A 61 -24.33 94.15 57.64
N ALA A 62 -23.25 94.38 58.37
CA ALA A 62 -22.05 93.54 58.37
C ALA A 62 -22.32 92.15 58.97
N ASN A 63 -23.10 92.06 60.05
CA ASN A 63 -23.52 90.78 60.63
C ASN A 63 -24.50 90.03 59.71
N GLU A 64 -25.44 90.73 59.09
CA GLU A 64 -26.41 90.19 58.12
C GLU A 64 -25.69 89.68 56.85
N ALA A 65 -24.72 90.44 56.34
CA ALA A 65 -23.82 89.99 55.27
C ALA A 65 -22.93 88.80 55.69
N ALA A 66 -22.39 88.80 56.90
CA ALA A 66 -21.59 87.68 57.42
C ALA A 66 -22.43 86.40 57.63
N VAL A 67 -23.68 86.52 58.04
CA VAL A 67 -24.64 85.41 58.11
C VAL A 67 -24.97 84.88 56.71
N ASN A 68 -25.24 85.76 55.75
CA ASN A 68 -25.51 85.37 54.36
C ASN A 68 -24.30 84.70 53.70
N ALA A 69 -23.08 85.22 53.90
CA ALA A 69 -21.85 84.60 53.41
C ALA A 69 -21.58 83.23 54.06
N ARG A 70 -21.88 83.07 55.36
CA ARG A 70 -21.83 81.76 56.04
C ARG A 70 -22.85 80.78 55.46
N ALA A 71 -24.08 81.22 55.19
CA ALA A 71 -25.12 80.39 54.57
C ALA A 71 -24.73 79.96 53.14
N GLN A 72 -24.15 80.87 52.35
CA GLN A 72 -23.60 80.55 51.03
C GLN A 72 -22.50 79.48 51.13
N ALA A 73 -21.48 79.69 51.97
CA ALA A 73 -20.38 78.74 52.19
C ALA A 73 -20.84 77.38 52.73
N VAL A 74 -21.90 77.33 53.54
CA VAL A 74 -22.55 76.06 53.94
C VAL A 74 -23.17 75.37 52.73
N SER A 75 -23.95 76.09 51.91
CA SER A 75 -24.58 75.51 50.72
C SER A 75 -23.55 75.05 49.66
N GLU A 76 -22.40 75.72 49.55
CA GLU A 76 -21.30 75.31 48.68
C GLU A 76 -20.65 74.03 49.19
N ARG A 77 -20.43 73.94 50.51
CA ARG A 77 -19.93 72.73 51.18
C ARG A 77 -20.89 71.55 51.05
N GLU A 78 -22.20 71.79 51.13
CA GLU A 78 -23.24 70.75 50.92
C GLU A 78 -23.22 70.20 49.49
N ARG A 79 -23.09 71.07 48.47
CA ARG A 79 -22.89 70.63 47.08
C ARG A 79 -21.60 69.83 46.91
N ALA A 80 -20.50 70.31 47.47
CA ALA A 80 -19.20 69.62 47.42
C ALA A 80 -19.21 68.25 48.13
N LEU A 81 -20.00 68.09 49.19
CA LEU A 81 -20.24 66.79 49.84
C LEU A 81 -21.06 65.85 48.94
N GLY A 82 -22.10 66.36 48.27
CA GLY A 82 -22.86 65.59 47.28
C GLY A 82 -21.99 65.07 46.13
N GLU A 83 -21.15 65.93 45.56
CA GLU A 83 -20.16 65.53 44.54
C GLU A 83 -19.11 64.53 45.05
N LEU A 84 -18.75 64.61 46.32
CA LEU A 84 -17.80 63.68 46.93
C LEU A 84 -18.46 62.29 47.10
N ASP A 85 -19.74 62.24 47.44
CA ASP A 85 -20.48 60.99 47.60
C ASP A 85 -20.86 60.34 46.24
N THR A 86 -21.11 61.09 45.17
CA THR A 86 -21.22 60.50 43.82
C THR A 86 -19.89 59.90 43.37
N ARG A 87 -18.77 60.63 43.56
CA ARG A 87 -17.42 60.12 43.22
C ARG A 87 -17.05 58.86 44.03
N LYS A 88 -17.48 58.73 45.29
CA LYS A 88 -17.35 57.47 46.06
C LYS A 88 -18.10 56.32 45.41
N GLN A 89 -19.32 56.55 44.92
CA GLN A 89 -20.12 55.51 44.25
C GLN A 89 -19.46 55.09 42.92
N GLU A 90 -18.94 56.05 42.14
CA GLU A 90 -18.15 55.80 40.94
C GLU A 90 -16.89 54.98 41.23
N ILE A 91 -16.13 55.33 42.28
CA ILE A 91 -14.96 54.55 42.73
C ILE A 91 -15.36 53.11 43.08
N GLY A 92 -16.44 52.91 43.85
CA GLY A 92 -16.92 51.56 44.19
C GLY A 92 -17.36 50.74 42.97
N LEU A 93 -17.92 51.38 41.94
CA LEU A 93 -18.23 50.72 40.66
C LEU A 93 -16.96 50.34 39.89
N LEU A 94 -15.96 51.22 39.85
CA LEU A 94 -14.66 50.95 39.21
C LEU A 94 -13.90 49.84 39.94
N GLU A 95 -13.89 49.81 41.27
CA GLU A 95 -13.32 48.71 42.07
C GLU A 95 -14.01 47.36 41.79
N ASN A 96 -15.32 47.36 41.55
CA ASN A 96 -16.05 46.16 41.15
C ASN A 96 -15.66 45.70 39.73
N GLN A 97 -15.54 46.63 38.78
CA GLN A 97 -15.09 46.34 37.42
C GLN A 97 -13.64 45.82 37.40
N ILE A 98 -12.71 46.47 38.10
CA ILE A 98 -11.31 46.05 38.22
C ILE A 98 -11.21 44.63 38.78
N ARG A 99 -11.94 44.31 39.86
CA ARG A 99 -11.98 42.95 40.43
C ARG A 99 -12.60 41.92 39.50
N SER A 100 -13.52 42.32 38.62
CA SER A 100 -14.06 41.43 37.57
C SER A 100 -13.02 41.15 36.48
N ILE A 101 -12.38 42.20 35.96
CA ILE A 101 -11.36 42.13 34.91
C ILE A 101 -10.14 41.33 35.38
N GLN A 102 -9.72 41.47 36.64
CA GLN A 102 -8.65 40.67 37.24
C GLN A 102 -8.96 39.16 37.19
N ARG A 103 -10.17 38.73 37.58
CA ARG A 103 -10.59 37.32 37.49
C ARG A 103 -10.63 36.81 36.05
N GLN A 104 -11.14 37.62 35.12
CA GLN A 104 -11.17 37.27 33.70
C GLN A 104 -9.74 37.11 33.13
N LEU A 105 -8.83 38.00 33.51
CA LEU A 105 -7.42 37.95 33.11
C LEU A 105 -6.73 36.70 33.65
N ASP A 106 -6.97 36.32 34.91
CA ASP A 106 -6.42 35.08 35.49
C ASP A 106 -7.04 33.81 34.90
N GLN A 107 -8.33 33.83 34.55
CA GLN A 107 -8.97 32.74 33.80
C GLN A 107 -8.34 32.57 32.40
N VAL A 108 -8.10 33.67 31.67
CA VAL A 108 -7.43 33.65 30.36
C VAL A 108 -5.98 33.18 30.47
N ARG A 109 -5.23 33.62 31.50
CA ARG A 109 -3.87 33.12 31.80
C ARG A 109 -3.84 31.62 32.08
N ALA A 110 -4.83 31.10 32.80
CA ALA A 110 -4.95 29.66 33.08
C ALA A 110 -5.28 28.87 31.81
N ALA A 111 -6.24 29.33 31.00
CA ALA A 111 -6.59 28.72 29.73
C ALA A 111 -5.42 28.72 28.73
N TRP A 112 -4.66 29.81 28.65
CA TRP A 112 -3.46 29.90 27.82
C TRP A 112 -2.45 28.82 28.19
N ARG A 113 -2.06 28.71 29.47
CA ARG A 113 -1.11 27.69 29.95
C ARG A 113 -1.60 26.25 29.69
N ALA A 114 -2.91 26.01 29.77
CA ALA A 114 -3.48 24.72 29.43
C ALA A 114 -3.35 24.41 27.93
N SER A 115 -3.61 25.39 27.04
CA SER A 115 -3.40 25.23 25.60
C SER A 115 -1.92 25.12 25.21
N GLU A 116 -1.03 25.82 25.89
CA GLU A 116 0.43 25.75 25.72
C GLU A 116 0.95 24.34 26.01
N LYS A 117 0.52 23.76 27.14
CA LYS A 117 0.80 22.34 27.43
C LYS A 117 0.17 21.40 26.39
N GLN A 118 -1.08 21.63 25.98
CA GLN A 118 -1.73 20.79 24.97
C GLN A 118 -0.96 20.80 23.62
N VAL A 119 -0.37 21.94 23.25
CA VAL A 119 0.50 22.06 22.06
C VAL A 119 1.83 21.31 22.25
N GLU A 120 2.40 21.31 23.46
CA GLU A 120 3.58 20.48 23.78
C GLU A 120 3.26 18.98 23.71
N ASP A 121 2.17 18.54 24.37
CA ASP A 121 1.69 17.15 24.38
C ASP A 121 1.43 16.66 22.94
N LEU A 122 0.68 17.42 22.13
CA LEU A 122 0.49 17.14 20.69
C LEU A 122 1.81 17.17 19.90
N GLY A 123 2.73 18.05 20.26
CA GLY A 123 4.07 18.13 19.68
C GLY A 123 4.91 16.87 19.93
N THR A 124 4.70 16.16 21.03
CA THR A 124 5.33 14.84 21.26
C THR A 124 4.67 13.75 20.42
N GLN A 125 3.33 13.70 20.38
CA GLN A 125 2.56 12.72 19.59
C GLN A 125 2.89 12.82 18.10
N VAL A 126 3.06 14.04 17.56
CA VAL A 126 3.46 14.25 16.16
C VAL A 126 4.89 13.77 15.87
N LYS A 127 5.81 13.81 16.84
CA LYS A 127 7.17 13.25 16.68
C LYS A 127 7.13 11.72 16.67
N GLU A 128 6.39 11.11 17.60
CA GLU A 128 6.22 9.66 17.68
C GLU A 128 5.53 9.09 16.43
N ALA A 129 4.45 9.73 15.99
CA ALA A 129 3.75 9.36 14.76
C ALA A 129 4.68 9.40 13.52
N ARG A 130 5.53 10.44 13.39
CA ARG A 130 6.52 10.52 12.30
C ARG A 130 7.53 9.37 12.35
N ALA A 131 8.08 9.07 13.53
CA ALA A 131 9.01 7.95 13.70
C ALA A 131 8.35 6.60 13.33
N SER A 132 7.08 6.39 13.71
CA SER A 132 6.34 5.17 13.32
C SER A 132 6.12 5.07 11.80
N VAL A 133 5.85 6.18 11.12
CA VAL A 133 5.68 6.23 9.66
C VAL A 133 7.00 6.00 8.93
N GLU A 134 8.11 6.50 9.45
CA GLU A 134 9.46 6.24 8.91
C GLU A 134 9.86 4.76 9.09
N ALA A 135 9.58 4.16 10.25
CA ALA A 135 9.79 2.72 10.48
C ALA A 135 8.93 1.85 9.54
N LEU A 136 7.65 2.19 9.32
CA LEU A 136 6.77 1.49 8.38
C LEU A 136 7.21 1.64 6.92
N ARG A 137 7.76 2.80 6.52
CA ARG A 137 8.36 2.98 5.19
C ARG A 137 9.58 2.08 4.99
N ALA A 138 10.48 2.02 5.97
CA ALA A 138 11.65 1.13 5.92
C ALA A 138 11.24 -0.36 5.86
N ALA A 139 10.18 -0.75 6.60
CA ALA A 139 9.62 -2.09 6.55
C ALA A 139 9.04 -2.45 5.17
N ASN A 140 8.32 -1.52 4.51
CA ASN A 140 7.80 -1.75 3.16
C ASN A 140 8.91 -1.96 2.12
N VAL A 141 9.97 -1.13 2.14
CA VAL A 141 11.12 -1.29 1.22
C VAL A 141 11.81 -2.66 1.39
N ASN A 142 11.89 -3.16 2.62
CA ASN A 142 12.41 -4.50 2.89
C ASN A 142 11.49 -5.62 2.35
N LEU A 143 10.17 -5.44 2.47
CA LEU A 143 9.19 -6.38 1.89
C LEU A 143 9.21 -6.37 0.36
N GLU A 144 9.37 -5.21 -0.27
CA GLU A 144 9.52 -5.07 -1.73
C GLU A 144 10.78 -5.81 -2.23
N ALA A 145 11.92 -5.66 -1.53
CA ALA A 145 13.15 -6.39 -1.82
C ALA A 145 12.96 -7.92 -1.69
N LEU A 146 12.31 -8.38 -0.61
CA LEU A 146 12.01 -9.80 -0.39
C LEU A 146 11.05 -10.38 -1.46
N VAL A 147 10.10 -9.59 -1.96
CA VAL A 147 9.21 -9.97 -3.06
C VAL A 147 10.00 -10.11 -4.37
N ALA A 148 10.89 -9.16 -4.67
CA ALA A 148 11.75 -9.21 -5.86
C ALA A 148 12.71 -10.43 -5.83
N GLU A 149 13.31 -10.73 -4.68
CA GLU A 149 14.13 -11.94 -4.48
C GLU A 149 13.30 -13.20 -4.74
N ARG A 150 12.14 -13.32 -4.10
CA ARG A 150 11.24 -14.47 -4.26
C ARG A 150 10.81 -14.65 -5.71
N GLN A 151 10.47 -13.58 -6.43
CA GLN A 151 10.15 -13.65 -7.86
C GLN A 151 11.33 -14.16 -8.69
N SER A 152 12.57 -13.75 -8.37
CA SER A 152 13.78 -14.31 -9.01
C SER A 152 13.91 -15.81 -8.75
N THR A 153 13.64 -16.28 -7.52
CA THR A 153 13.69 -17.72 -7.20
C THR A 153 12.60 -18.53 -7.91
N LEU A 154 11.37 -18.00 -8.02
CA LEU A 154 10.27 -18.63 -8.75
C LEU A 154 10.58 -18.74 -10.25
N ASN A 155 11.07 -17.66 -10.87
CA ASN A 155 11.46 -17.69 -12.28
C ASN A 155 12.56 -18.74 -12.54
N LYS A 156 13.56 -18.85 -11.65
CA LYS A 156 14.61 -19.89 -11.71
C LYS A 156 14.06 -21.31 -11.52
N ALA A 157 13.03 -21.50 -10.68
CA ALA A 157 12.38 -22.77 -10.47
C ALA A 157 11.55 -23.20 -11.70
N ASN A 158 10.80 -22.27 -12.30
CA ASN A 158 9.99 -22.52 -13.49
C ASN A 158 10.85 -22.91 -14.71
N LEU A 159 11.99 -22.24 -14.92
CA LEU A 159 12.94 -22.60 -15.97
C LEU A 159 13.51 -24.03 -15.79
N ARG A 160 13.81 -24.43 -14.55
CA ARG A 160 14.22 -25.81 -14.23
C ARG A 160 13.10 -26.83 -14.42
N MET A 161 11.86 -26.44 -14.15
CA MET A 161 10.69 -27.31 -14.39
C MET A 161 10.52 -27.59 -15.89
N SER A 162 10.63 -26.56 -16.73
CA SER A 162 10.54 -26.71 -18.19
C SER A 162 11.70 -27.54 -18.79
N ASP A 163 12.93 -27.38 -18.29
CA ASP A 163 14.07 -28.25 -18.65
C ASP A 163 13.80 -29.72 -18.28
N LEU A 164 13.21 -29.99 -17.12
CA LEU A 164 12.83 -31.35 -16.71
C LEU A 164 11.67 -31.92 -17.54
N GLU A 165 10.69 -31.10 -17.95
CA GLU A 165 9.60 -31.50 -18.85
C GLU A 165 10.13 -31.92 -20.23
N VAL A 166 11.05 -31.15 -20.81
CA VAL A 166 11.70 -31.48 -22.09
C VAL A 166 12.50 -32.80 -21.98
N ARG A 167 13.29 -32.97 -20.91
CA ARG A 167 14.03 -34.22 -20.66
C ARG A 167 13.10 -35.43 -20.47
N LEU A 168 11.94 -35.23 -19.83
CA LEU A 168 10.96 -36.30 -19.65
C LEU A 168 10.36 -36.75 -20.99
N ALA A 169 10.05 -35.80 -21.90
CA ALA A 169 9.57 -36.11 -23.23
C ALA A 169 10.61 -36.87 -24.08
N ASP A 170 11.88 -36.49 -24.01
CA ASP A 170 12.98 -37.21 -24.69
C ASP A 170 13.16 -38.64 -24.14
N LEU A 171 13.13 -38.80 -22.80
CA LEU A 171 13.18 -40.12 -22.17
C LEU A 171 11.98 -41.00 -22.55
N GLN A 172 10.79 -40.43 -22.71
CA GLN A 172 9.61 -41.15 -23.20
C GLN A 172 9.75 -41.56 -24.68
N SER A 173 10.33 -40.68 -25.52
CA SER A 173 10.64 -40.99 -26.91
C SER A 173 11.62 -42.15 -27.03
N THR A 174 12.79 -42.06 -26.38
CA THR A 174 13.82 -43.09 -26.44
C THR A 174 13.43 -44.38 -25.70
N ALA A 175 12.48 -44.35 -24.76
CA ALA A 175 11.87 -45.55 -24.21
C ALA A 175 10.95 -46.25 -25.23
N SER A 176 10.12 -45.48 -25.94
CA SER A 176 9.22 -45.99 -26.98
C SER A 176 9.98 -46.59 -28.17
N GLU A 177 11.06 -45.94 -28.59
CA GLU A 177 11.97 -46.46 -29.62
C GLU A 177 12.58 -47.81 -29.19
N ARG A 178 13.19 -47.89 -28.00
CA ARG A 178 13.76 -49.13 -27.46
C ARG A 178 12.71 -50.25 -27.34
N GLN A 179 11.47 -49.92 -26.98
CA GLN A 179 10.38 -50.90 -26.92
C GLN A 179 10.03 -51.45 -28.31
N SER A 180 10.05 -50.62 -29.36
CA SER A 180 9.87 -51.06 -30.75
C SER A 180 11.01 -51.96 -31.25
N LEU A 181 12.26 -51.63 -30.89
CA LEU A 181 13.44 -52.43 -31.22
C LEU A 181 13.38 -53.82 -30.54
N LEU A 182 12.99 -53.87 -29.26
CA LEU A 182 12.77 -55.13 -28.54
C LEU A 182 11.63 -55.96 -29.14
N ALA A 183 10.55 -55.34 -29.61
CA ALA A 183 9.46 -56.05 -30.29
C ALA A 183 9.93 -56.66 -31.63
N ASN A 184 10.71 -55.91 -32.43
CA ASN A 184 11.32 -56.38 -33.67
C ASN A 184 12.29 -57.55 -33.41
N ALA A 185 13.20 -57.40 -32.43
CA ALA A 185 14.14 -58.46 -32.06
C ALA A 185 13.43 -59.75 -31.62
N ASN A 186 12.38 -59.66 -30.80
CA ASN A 186 11.58 -60.82 -30.40
C ASN A 186 10.86 -61.48 -31.60
N ALA A 187 10.37 -60.70 -32.56
CA ALA A 187 9.79 -61.23 -33.80
C ALA A 187 10.85 -61.95 -34.67
N GLN A 188 12.07 -61.40 -34.78
CA GLN A 188 13.18 -62.06 -35.49
C GLN A 188 13.60 -63.36 -34.80
N ILE A 189 13.79 -63.37 -33.48
CA ILE A 189 14.10 -64.57 -32.69
C ILE A 189 13.01 -65.65 -32.90
N SER A 190 11.75 -65.25 -32.97
CA SER A 190 10.63 -66.18 -33.23
C SER A 190 10.69 -66.79 -34.64
N ARG A 191 11.05 -66.00 -35.66
CA ARG A 191 11.29 -66.50 -37.03
C ARG A 191 12.49 -67.44 -37.09
N TYR A 192 13.59 -67.13 -36.40
CA TYR A 192 14.77 -68.02 -36.34
C TYR A 192 14.44 -69.35 -35.63
N ARG A 193 13.68 -69.33 -34.53
CA ARG A 193 13.21 -70.57 -33.86
C ARG A 193 12.34 -71.43 -34.78
N ALA A 194 11.41 -70.83 -35.52
CA ALA A 194 10.59 -71.56 -36.49
C ALA A 194 11.43 -72.17 -37.63
N ARG A 195 12.43 -71.43 -38.14
CA ARG A 195 13.34 -71.93 -39.18
C ARG A 195 14.28 -73.04 -38.67
N LEU A 196 14.70 -73.00 -37.40
CA LEU A 196 15.45 -74.10 -36.79
C LEU A 196 14.59 -75.37 -36.72
N ALA A 197 13.34 -75.29 -36.25
CA ALA A 197 12.43 -76.43 -36.21
C ALA A 197 12.16 -77.05 -37.60
N GLU A 198 12.07 -76.24 -38.66
CA GLU A 198 11.96 -76.71 -40.06
C GLU A 198 13.23 -77.44 -40.53
N VAL A 199 14.41 -77.00 -40.08
CA VAL A 199 15.70 -77.68 -40.35
C VAL A 199 15.80 -78.99 -39.56
N ASP A 200 15.40 -79.01 -38.29
CA ASP A 200 15.39 -80.21 -37.45
C ASP A 200 14.44 -81.28 -38.01
N PHE A 201 13.27 -80.87 -38.50
CA PHE A 201 12.34 -81.73 -39.23
C PHE A 201 12.96 -82.27 -40.53
N SER A 202 13.55 -81.39 -41.34
CA SER A 202 14.20 -81.78 -42.61
C SER A 202 15.38 -82.73 -42.39
N ALA A 203 16.13 -82.56 -41.31
CA ALA A 203 17.23 -83.45 -40.92
C ALA A 203 16.71 -84.84 -40.49
N SER A 204 15.61 -84.88 -39.72
CA SER A 204 14.96 -86.13 -39.30
C SER A 204 14.41 -86.91 -40.51
N GLU A 205 13.82 -86.20 -41.49
CA GLU A 205 13.33 -86.77 -42.74
C GLU A 205 14.49 -87.36 -43.58
N LEU A 206 15.60 -86.61 -43.72
CA LEU A 206 16.83 -87.08 -44.37
C LEU A 206 17.43 -88.32 -43.69
N GLU A 207 17.49 -88.36 -42.36
CA GLU A 207 18.00 -89.52 -41.61
C GLU A 207 17.13 -90.77 -41.83
N SER A 208 15.80 -90.60 -41.92
CA SER A 208 14.89 -91.70 -42.28
C SER A 208 15.12 -92.20 -43.71
N GLY A 209 15.38 -91.30 -44.67
CA GLY A 209 15.69 -91.65 -46.06
C GLY A 209 17.05 -92.33 -46.24
N VAL A 210 18.07 -91.91 -45.48
CA VAL A 210 19.37 -92.60 -45.44
C VAL A 210 19.23 -93.99 -44.82
N SER A 211 18.39 -94.14 -43.79
CA SER A 211 18.11 -95.42 -43.13
C SER A 211 17.37 -96.42 -44.04
N SER A 212 16.40 -95.95 -44.82
CA SER A 212 15.70 -96.79 -45.81
C SER A 212 16.61 -97.18 -46.98
N LEU A 213 17.43 -96.23 -47.49
CA LEU A 213 18.45 -96.50 -48.50
C LEU A 213 19.48 -97.53 -48.02
N GLY A 214 19.96 -97.40 -46.78
CA GLY A 214 20.90 -98.36 -46.16
C GLY A 214 20.31 -99.76 -46.08
N SER A 215 19.04 -99.86 -45.70
CA SER A 215 18.28 -101.13 -45.65
C SER A 215 18.12 -101.76 -47.05
N TYR A 216 17.81 -100.94 -48.07
CA TYR A 216 17.74 -101.39 -49.46
C TYR A 216 19.11 -101.85 -49.99
N MET A 217 20.18 -101.11 -49.71
CA MET A 217 21.55 -101.49 -50.10
C MET A 217 22.03 -102.77 -49.41
N ALA A 218 21.59 -103.04 -48.18
CA ALA A 218 21.83 -104.32 -47.52
C ALA A 218 21.08 -105.47 -48.21
N ALA A 219 19.82 -105.26 -48.62
CA ALA A 219 19.05 -106.23 -49.38
C ALA A 219 19.66 -106.52 -50.78
N LEU A 220 20.13 -105.48 -51.49
CA LEU A 220 20.85 -105.64 -52.77
C LEU A 220 22.17 -106.41 -52.58
N ARG A 221 22.98 -106.07 -51.58
CA ARG A 221 24.23 -106.81 -51.27
C ARG A 221 23.94 -108.28 -50.97
N ARG A 222 22.86 -108.57 -50.23
CA ARG A 222 22.45 -109.95 -49.93
C ARG A 222 22.02 -110.71 -51.19
N ARG A 223 21.21 -110.11 -52.06
CA ARG A 223 20.84 -110.69 -53.37
C ARG A 223 22.04 -110.91 -54.28
N LEU A 224 23.03 -110.01 -54.26
CA LEU A 224 24.25 -110.15 -55.04
C LEU A 224 25.13 -111.29 -54.53
N ALA A 225 25.29 -111.44 -53.21
CA ALA A 225 26.02 -112.55 -52.60
C ALA A 225 25.37 -113.90 -52.95
N ASP A 226 24.05 -114.01 -52.79
CA ASP A 226 23.24 -115.20 -53.13
C ASP A 226 23.41 -115.59 -54.62
N ALA A 227 23.43 -114.59 -55.52
CA ALA A 227 23.71 -114.79 -56.95
C ALA A 227 25.20 -115.07 -57.27
N THR A 228 26.13 -114.87 -56.34
CA THR A 228 27.57 -115.13 -56.51
C THR A 228 27.96 -116.51 -55.98
N ASP A 229 27.37 -116.96 -54.86
CA ASP A 229 27.56 -118.32 -54.33
C ASP A 229 26.90 -119.39 -55.21
N SER A 230 25.89 -119.02 -56.01
CA SER A 230 25.20 -119.87 -57.00
C SER A 230 26.10 -120.30 -58.18
N THR A 231 27.10 -121.14 -57.88
CA THR A 231 28.11 -121.63 -58.83
C THR A 231 27.53 -122.66 -59.80
N ALA A 232 26.85 -122.18 -60.84
CA ALA A 232 26.37 -122.97 -61.97
C ALA A 232 26.92 -122.41 -63.30
N PRO A 233 27.35 -123.26 -64.26
CA PRO A 233 27.87 -122.80 -65.53
C PRO A 233 26.74 -122.23 -66.42
N ASN A 234 26.69 -120.90 -66.52
CA ASN A 234 25.79 -120.10 -67.37
C ASN A 234 24.27 -120.19 -67.05
N PRO A 235 23.80 -119.53 -65.98
CA PRO A 235 22.50 -118.87 -66.01
C PRO A 235 22.58 -117.58 -66.85
N ALA A 236 21.49 -117.25 -67.56
CA ALA A 236 21.33 -115.95 -68.21
C ALA A 236 21.41 -114.80 -67.17
N PRO A 237 21.83 -113.58 -67.56
CA PRO A 237 22.00 -112.47 -66.61
C PRO A 237 20.71 -112.22 -65.81
N PRO A 238 20.80 -111.95 -64.49
CA PRO A 238 19.65 -111.83 -63.62
C PRO A 238 18.76 -110.70 -64.14
N ARG A 239 17.52 -111.05 -64.53
CA ARG A 239 16.51 -110.07 -64.91
C ARG A 239 16.24 -109.20 -63.69
N LEU A 240 16.70 -107.95 -63.76
CA LEU A 240 16.22 -106.89 -62.89
C LEU A 240 14.70 -106.85 -63.03
N ASP A 241 14.00 -106.99 -61.91
CA ASP A 241 12.57 -106.77 -61.85
C ASP A 241 12.32 -105.29 -62.19
N GLU A 242 11.85 -105.04 -63.41
CA GLU A 242 11.65 -103.68 -63.92
C GLU A 242 10.58 -102.93 -63.14
N ASP A 243 9.61 -103.62 -62.53
CA ASP A 243 8.55 -102.98 -61.76
C ASP A 243 9.09 -102.59 -60.37
N ALA A 244 9.82 -103.49 -59.69
CA ALA A 244 10.49 -103.18 -58.44
C ALA A 244 11.53 -102.06 -58.61
N THR A 245 12.33 -102.09 -59.68
CA THR A 245 13.35 -101.05 -59.94
C THR A 245 12.76 -99.74 -60.46
N ARG A 246 11.57 -99.74 -61.08
CA ARG A 246 10.83 -98.52 -61.43
C ARG A 246 10.15 -97.89 -60.22
N ALA A 247 9.58 -98.69 -59.31
CA ALA A 247 9.04 -98.21 -58.04
C ALA A 247 10.14 -97.53 -57.20
N LEU A 248 11.25 -98.24 -56.95
CA LEU A 248 12.40 -97.70 -56.24
C LEU A 248 13.02 -96.47 -56.91
N ARG A 249 13.01 -96.38 -58.25
CA ARG A 249 13.42 -95.15 -58.96
C ARG A 249 12.44 -94.00 -58.71
N GLY A 250 11.14 -94.28 -58.64
CA GLY A 250 10.12 -93.30 -58.26
C GLY A 250 10.36 -92.77 -56.85
N ASP A 251 10.53 -93.65 -55.87
CA ASP A 251 10.76 -93.29 -54.47
C ASP A 251 12.07 -92.49 -54.28
N LEU A 252 13.17 -92.94 -54.90
CA LEU A 252 14.46 -92.22 -54.88
C LEU A 252 14.40 -90.87 -55.61
N SER A 253 13.68 -90.79 -56.73
CA SER A 253 13.51 -89.53 -57.46
C SER A 253 12.67 -88.55 -56.65
N GLY A 254 11.53 -88.99 -56.10
CA GLY A 254 10.66 -88.16 -55.27
C GLY A 254 11.37 -87.67 -54.00
N ALA A 255 12.16 -88.53 -53.35
CA ALA A 255 12.99 -88.13 -52.21
C ALA A 255 14.08 -87.12 -52.62
N ALA A 256 14.83 -87.38 -53.69
CA ALA A 256 15.88 -86.48 -54.16
C ALA A 256 15.33 -85.13 -54.66
N GLU A 257 14.14 -85.12 -55.24
CA GLU A 257 13.46 -83.93 -55.77
C GLU A 257 12.80 -83.11 -54.65
N SER A 258 12.19 -83.75 -53.65
CA SER A 258 11.76 -83.12 -52.38
C SER A 258 12.94 -82.43 -51.68
N VAL A 259 14.04 -83.17 -51.49
CA VAL A 259 15.28 -82.66 -50.87
C VAL A 259 15.88 -81.53 -51.71
N GLY A 260 15.94 -81.68 -53.04
CA GLY A 260 16.46 -80.66 -53.94
C GLY A 260 15.65 -79.36 -53.89
N GLN A 261 14.32 -79.44 -53.92
CA GLN A 261 13.44 -78.27 -53.81
C GLN A 261 13.56 -77.59 -52.43
N ARG A 262 13.66 -78.35 -51.34
CA ARG A 262 13.82 -77.78 -49.99
C ARG A 262 15.21 -77.18 -49.76
N ILE A 263 16.28 -77.80 -50.26
CA ILE A 263 17.63 -77.19 -50.29
C ILE A 263 17.61 -75.89 -51.09
N ALA A 264 16.95 -75.84 -52.25
CA ALA A 264 16.80 -74.61 -53.03
C ALA A 264 16.05 -73.52 -52.25
N SER A 265 14.97 -73.87 -51.53
CA SER A 265 14.23 -72.92 -50.68
C SER A 265 15.06 -72.41 -49.49
N LEU A 266 15.88 -73.25 -48.87
CA LEU A 266 16.78 -72.89 -47.78
C LEU A 266 17.91 -71.97 -48.26
N GLY A 267 18.47 -72.24 -49.44
CA GLY A 267 19.52 -71.43 -50.07
C GLY A 267 19.02 -70.07 -50.55
N ALA A 268 17.83 -70.00 -51.17
CA ALA A 268 17.21 -68.74 -51.58
C ALA A 268 16.89 -67.83 -50.38
N ALA A 269 16.64 -68.41 -49.20
CA ALA A 269 16.37 -67.70 -47.96
C ALA A 269 17.63 -67.33 -47.15
N LEU A 270 18.80 -67.18 -47.77
CA LEU A 270 20.04 -66.68 -47.12
C LEU A 270 20.54 -65.34 -47.68
N PRO A 271 19.75 -64.25 -47.58
CA PRO A 271 20.34 -62.92 -47.58
C PRO A 271 21.14 -62.74 -46.29
N LEU A 272 22.47 -62.93 -46.36
CA LEU A 272 23.43 -62.35 -45.40
C LEU A 272 23.54 -60.83 -45.63
N THR A 273 22.41 -60.15 -45.76
CA THR A 273 22.33 -58.69 -45.71
C THR A 273 22.70 -58.27 -44.31
N ALA A 274 23.83 -57.55 -44.22
CA ALA A 274 24.53 -57.10 -43.02
C ALA A 274 23.69 -57.05 -41.73
N VAL A 275 24.25 -57.61 -40.65
CA VAL A 275 24.00 -57.03 -39.33
C VAL A 275 24.46 -55.58 -39.42
N ASP A 276 23.52 -54.64 -39.39
CA ASP A 276 23.84 -53.22 -39.43
C ASP A 276 24.42 -52.80 -38.07
N THR A 277 25.72 -53.09 -37.89
CA THR A 277 26.49 -52.70 -36.72
C THR A 277 26.85 -51.22 -36.81
N ALA A 278 25.84 -50.35 -36.87
CA ALA A 278 25.97 -48.96 -36.47
C ALA A 278 26.09 -48.95 -34.94
N PRO A 279 27.27 -48.73 -34.34
CA PRO A 279 27.35 -48.52 -32.90
C PRO A 279 26.58 -47.23 -32.56
N PRO A 280 25.90 -47.16 -31.41
CA PRO A 280 25.38 -45.89 -30.92
C PRO A 280 26.57 -44.99 -30.57
N THR A 281 26.94 -44.11 -31.51
CA THR A 281 27.97 -43.09 -31.28
C THR A 281 27.55 -42.21 -30.13
N VAL A 282 28.21 -42.38 -28.98
CA VAL A 282 28.11 -41.44 -27.86
C VAL A 282 28.79 -40.16 -28.31
N ALA A 283 28.02 -39.26 -28.90
CA ALA A 283 28.49 -37.93 -29.26
C ALA A 283 28.75 -37.14 -27.98
N ASP A 284 29.95 -36.59 -27.85
CA ASP A 284 30.35 -35.78 -26.69
C ASP A 284 29.44 -34.57 -26.49
N ALA A 285 29.22 -34.21 -25.23
CA ALA A 285 28.51 -33.00 -24.88
C ALA A 285 29.39 -31.76 -25.19
N PRO A 286 28.94 -30.82 -26.05
CA PRO A 286 29.64 -29.55 -26.20
C PRO A 286 29.38 -28.68 -24.96
N ALA A 287 30.45 -28.36 -24.23
CA ALA A 287 30.45 -27.25 -23.28
C ALA A 287 30.59 -25.91 -24.02
N ASP A 288 30.08 -24.85 -23.40
CA ASP A 288 30.17 -23.43 -23.79
C ASP A 288 29.75 -23.02 -25.22
N ALA A 289 28.59 -22.37 -25.29
CA ALA A 289 28.31 -21.33 -26.30
C ALA A 289 27.45 -20.21 -25.68
N THR A 290 28.08 -19.19 -25.11
CA THR A 290 27.40 -17.94 -24.75
C THR A 290 26.97 -17.21 -26.03
N GLY A 291 25.68 -17.25 -26.38
CA GLY A 291 25.14 -16.63 -27.59
C GLY A 291 23.71 -16.14 -27.40
N SER A 292 23.52 -14.82 -27.32
CA SER A 292 22.20 -14.20 -27.11
C SER A 292 21.37 -14.15 -28.39
N THR A 293 20.12 -14.61 -28.32
CA THR A 293 19.02 -14.11 -29.16
C THR A 293 17.75 -14.01 -28.32
N LEU A 294 17.23 -12.80 -28.14
CA LEU A 294 15.94 -12.57 -27.50
C LEU A 294 14.82 -12.89 -28.50
N VAL A 295 14.00 -13.89 -28.19
CA VAL A 295 12.65 -14.03 -28.76
C VAL A 295 11.67 -13.93 -27.60
N GLU A 296 10.96 -12.81 -27.55
CA GLU A 296 10.01 -12.48 -26.49
C GLU A 296 8.72 -13.33 -26.64
N PRO A 297 8.32 -14.14 -25.65
CA PRO A 297 7.09 -14.91 -25.74
C PRO A 297 5.90 -13.98 -25.57
N VAL A 298 5.20 -13.70 -26.67
CA VAL A 298 4.00 -12.84 -26.70
C VAL A 298 2.94 -13.41 -25.74
N ILE A 299 2.74 -12.72 -24.62
CA ILE A 299 1.62 -12.97 -23.70
C ILE A 299 0.34 -12.49 -24.40
N PRO A 300 -0.76 -13.27 -24.43
CA PRO A 300 -2.01 -12.82 -25.04
C PRO A 300 -2.58 -11.59 -24.31
N SER A 301 -2.57 -10.43 -24.97
CA SER A 301 -3.15 -9.19 -24.43
C SER A 301 -4.68 -9.29 -24.42
N SER A 302 -5.26 -9.58 -23.26
CA SER A 302 -6.72 -9.57 -23.02
C SER A 302 -7.05 -9.37 -21.52
N ALA A 303 -6.14 -8.75 -20.77
CA ALA A 303 -6.26 -8.52 -19.32
C ALA A 303 -5.67 -7.16 -18.86
N ILE A 304 -5.25 -6.34 -19.81
CA ILE A 304 -4.88 -4.92 -19.65
C ILE A 304 -5.99 -4.14 -20.37
N PRO A 305 -6.49 -3.02 -19.83
CA PRO A 305 -7.41 -2.16 -20.59
C PRO A 305 -6.67 -1.58 -21.81
N ASP A 306 -7.07 -2.02 -23.01
CA ASP A 306 -6.45 -1.58 -24.28
C ASP A 306 -6.85 -0.13 -24.65
N THR A 307 -7.81 0.48 -23.92
CA THR A 307 -8.21 1.88 -24.10
C THR A 307 -7.89 2.77 -22.89
N ALA A 308 -7.56 4.03 -23.18
CA ALA A 308 -7.28 5.04 -22.14
C ALA A 308 -8.51 5.40 -21.28
N GLU A 309 -9.72 5.13 -21.78
CA GLU A 309 -10.98 5.37 -21.08
C GLU A 309 -11.26 4.28 -20.05
N GLU A 310 -11.09 3.00 -20.41
CA GLU A 310 -11.15 1.88 -19.46
C GLU A 310 -10.07 1.99 -18.36
N ALA A 311 -8.86 2.43 -18.71
CA ALA A 311 -7.80 2.70 -17.74
C ALA A 311 -8.18 3.82 -16.75
N SER A 312 -8.98 4.81 -17.18
CA SER A 312 -9.51 5.88 -16.34
C SER A 312 -10.59 5.35 -15.39
N GLU A 313 -11.57 4.58 -15.88
CA GLU A 313 -12.63 3.97 -15.04
C GLU A 313 -12.06 2.96 -14.03
N PHE A 314 -11.09 2.14 -14.45
CA PHE A 314 -10.36 1.22 -13.56
C PHE A 314 -9.61 1.95 -12.44
N SER A 315 -9.13 3.17 -12.70
CA SER A 315 -8.54 4.06 -11.68
C SER A 315 -9.61 4.65 -10.76
N LYS A 316 -10.77 5.06 -11.28
CA LYS A 316 -11.92 5.55 -10.49
C LYS A 316 -12.46 4.49 -9.54
N LEU A 317 -12.51 3.21 -9.94
CA LEU A 317 -12.85 2.11 -9.04
C LEU A 317 -11.86 1.97 -7.87
N GLN A 318 -10.57 2.24 -8.09
CA GLN A 318 -9.55 2.20 -7.02
C GLN A 318 -9.56 3.41 -6.08
N ALA A 319 -10.21 4.51 -6.46
CA ALA A 319 -10.43 5.65 -5.58
C ALA A 319 -11.42 5.35 -4.43
N ILE A 320 -12.23 4.29 -4.56
CA ILE A 320 -13.17 3.85 -3.52
C ILE A 320 -12.42 3.13 -2.41
N LYS A 321 -12.61 3.59 -1.17
CA LYS A 321 -11.82 3.19 0.00
C LYS A 321 -11.95 1.70 0.31
N GLY A 322 -10.91 0.95 -0.01
CA GLY A 322 -10.80 -0.49 0.22
C GLY A 322 -10.81 -1.35 -1.05
N ILE A 323 -11.18 -0.77 -2.21
CA ILE A 323 -11.09 -1.45 -3.51
C ILE A 323 -9.66 -1.35 -4.04
N GLY A 324 -8.78 -2.19 -3.51
CA GLY A 324 -7.43 -2.36 -4.09
C GLY A 324 -7.48 -3.01 -5.49
N VAL A 325 -6.37 -2.92 -6.23
CA VAL A 325 -6.19 -3.45 -7.60
C VAL A 325 -6.82 -4.85 -7.81
N MET A 326 -6.59 -5.78 -6.88
CA MET A 326 -7.11 -7.16 -6.95
C MET A 326 -8.63 -7.29 -6.80
N TYR A 327 -9.31 -6.29 -6.23
CA TYR A 327 -10.77 -6.22 -6.20
C TYR A 327 -11.31 -5.50 -7.43
N ALA A 328 -10.66 -4.41 -7.89
CA ALA A 328 -11.01 -3.78 -9.17
C ALA A 328 -10.95 -4.78 -10.33
N LEU A 329 -9.86 -5.56 -10.45
CA LEU A 329 -9.71 -6.61 -11.48
C LEU A 329 -10.75 -7.75 -11.38
N LYS A 330 -11.29 -8.00 -10.18
CA LYS A 330 -12.40 -8.96 -10.02
C LYS A 330 -13.74 -8.37 -10.45
N LEU A 331 -13.96 -7.09 -10.19
CA LEU A 331 -15.18 -6.38 -10.57
C LEU A 331 -15.25 -6.22 -12.09
N THR A 332 -14.18 -5.73 -12.74
CA THR A 332 -14.14 -5.57 -14.21
C THR A 332 -14.31 -6.89 -14.94
N LYS A 333 -13.65 -7.96 -14.47
CA LYS A 333 -13.83 -9.32 -15.01
C LYS A 333 -15.26 -9.88 -14.88
N ASN A 334 -16.11 -9.29 -14.04
CA ASN A 334 -17.53 -9.62 -13.92
C ASN A 334 -18.45 -8.51 -14.48
N GLY A 335 -17.93 -7.61 -15.31
CA GLY A 335 -18.68 -6.57 -16.02
C GLY A 335 -18.95 -5.30 -15.22
N ILE A 336 -18.43 -5.17 -14.00
CA ILE A 336 -18.56 -3.96 -13.17
C ILE A 336 -17.32 -3.09 -13.43
N ASN A 337 -17.43 -2.18 -14.41
CA ASN A 337 -16.30 -1.40 -14.92
C ASN A 337 -16.24 0.02 -14.37
N THR A 338 -17.40 0.61 -14.03
CA THR A 338 -17.52 1.99 -13.55
C THR A 338 -18.05 2.04 -12.10
N PRO A 339 -17.88 3.17 -11.39
CA PRO A 339 -18.58 3.41 -10.13
C PRO A 339 -20.11 3.36 -10.26
N ALA A 340 -20.68 3.67 -11.43
CA ALA A 340 -22.11 3.58 -11.67
C ALA A 340 -22.60 2.12 -11.64
N ASP A 341 -21.89 1.20 -12.29
CA ASP A 341 -22.21 -0.24 -12.26
C ASP A 341 -22.15 -0.79 -10.84
N LEU A 342 -21.11 -0.39 -10.09
CA LEU A 342 -20.92 -0.78 -8.69
C LEU A 342 -22.03 -0.23 -7.78
N SER A 343 -22.51 0.98 -8.04
CA SER A 343 -23.58 1.64 -7.26
C SER A 343 -24.97 0.99 -7.42
N ALA A 344 -25.19 0.33 -8.57
CA ALA A 344 -26.38 -0.43 -8.91
C ALA A 344 -26.32 -1.91 -8.48
N THR A 345 -25.13 -2.39 -8.10
CA THR A 345 -24.92 -3.78 -7.66
C THR A 345 -25.35 -3.97 -6.19
N THR A 346 -25.84 -5.17 -5.86
CA THR A 346 -26.23 -5.54 -4.48
C THR A 346 -25.09 -6.16 -3.68
N VAL A 347 -25.19 -6.14 -2.34
CA VAL A 347 -24.23 -6.76 -1.42
C VAL A 347 -24.04 -8.26 -1.71
N ASP A 348 -25.12 -8.98 -2.01
CA ASP A 348 -25.08 -10.43 -2.28
C ASP A 348 -24.35 -10.74 -3.61
N GLN A 349 -24.54 -9.90 -4.63
CA GLN A 349 -23.80 -9.99 -5.89
C GLN A 349 -22.30 -9.73 -5.68
N LEU A 350 -21.95 -8.71 -4.88
CA LEU A 350 -20.54 -8.43 -4.54
C LEU A 350 -19.91 -9.57 -3.74
N GLU A 351 -20.62 -10.20 -2.81
CA GLU A 351 -20.13 -11.38 -2.09
C GLU A 351 -19.93 -12.59 -3.03
N ALA A 352 -20.87 -12.83 -3.95
CA ALA A 352 -20.80 -13.91 -4.94
C ALA A 352 -19.66 -13.74 -5.97
N ILE A 353 -19.32 -12.50 -6.33
CA ILE A 353 -18.21 -12.12 -7.23
C ILE A 353 -16.86 -12.17 -6.49
N ILE A 354 -16.75 -11.45 -5.36
CA ILE A 354 -15.47 -11.24 -4.67
C ILE A 354 -15.04 -12.49 -3.91
N ARG A 355 -15.99 -13.25 -3.33
CA ARG A 355 -15.78 -14.48 -2.55
C ARG A 355 -14.71 -14.33 -1.47
N ALA A 356 -14.82 -13.27 -0.67
CA ALA A 356 -13.87 -13.00 0.41
C ALA A 356 -13.99 -14.06 1.53
N PRO A 357 -12.87 -14.54 2.11
CA PRO A 357 -12.91 -15.36 3.32
C PRO A 357 -13.61 -14.62 4.47
N ARG A 358 -14.38 -15.33 5.31
CA ARG A 358 -15.15 -14.73 6.42
C ARG A 358 -14.33 -13.85 7.37
N TRP A 359 -13.03 -14.12 7.55
CA TRP A 359 -12.12 -13.34 8.39
C TRP A 359 -11.63 -12.02 7.75
N ARG A 360 -11.94 -11.77 6.46
CA ARG A 360 -11.57 -10.57 5.71
C ARG A 360 -12.69 -10.13 4.75
N LYS A 361 -13.95 -10.27 5.14
CA LYS A 361 -15.09 -9.77 4.36
C LYS A 361 -15.02 -8.23 4.29
N PRO A 362 -14.88 -7.61 3.10
CA PRO A 362 -14.95 -6.16 2.96
C PRO A 362 -16.35 -5.64 3.27
N ASP A 363 -16.45 -4.36 3.63
CA ASP A 363 -17.75 -3.70 3.75
C ASP A 363 -18.28 -3.31 2.36
N TYR A 364 -19.03 -4.24 1.76
CA TYR A 364 -19.67 -4.05 0.46
C TYR A 364 -20.75 -2.95 0.48
N ALA A 365 -21.37 -2.66 1.63
CA ALA A 365 -22.37 -1.60 1.73
C ALA A 365 -21.69 -0.22 1.70
N ASP A 366 -20.54 -0.09 2.35
CA ASP A 366 -19.71 1.12 2.30
C ASP A 366 -19.17 1.37 0.88
N TRP A 367 -18.77 0.32 0.15
CA TRP A 367 -18.38 0.41 -1.25
C TRP A 367 -19.52 0.90 -2.16
N ILE A 368 -20.73 0.34 -2.04
CA ILE A 368 -21.90 0.75 -2.83
C ILE A 368 -22.25 2.22 -2.55
N ARG A 369 -22.15 2.68 -1.29
CA ARG A 369 -22.42 4.08 -0.93
C ARG A 369 -21.40 5.03 -1.55
N GLN A 370 -20.10 4.76 -1.37
CA GLN A 370 -19.02 5.55 -1.98
C GLN A 370 -19.08 5.55 -3.52
N ALA A 371 -19.57 4.47 -4.13
CA ALA A 371 -19.78 4.40 -5.58
C ALA A 371 -20.90 5.33 -6.08
N ARG A 372 -21.96 5.58 -5.29
CA ARG A 372 -23.00 6.59 -5.59
C ARG A 372 -22.45 8.01 -5.51
N GLU A 373 -21.69 8.29 -4.44
CA GLU A 373 -20.99 9.56 -4.24
C GLU A 373 -20.03 9.84 -5.43
N ALA A 374 -19.27 8.83 -5.87
CA ALA A 374 -18.32 8.94 -7.00
C ALA A 374 -18.98 9.01 -8.39
N SER A 375 -20.19 8.45 -8.57
CA SER A 375 -20.95 8.51 -9.82
C SER A 375 -21.88 9.73 -9.92
N GLY A 376 -21.93 10.58 -8.89
CA GLY A 376 -22.80 11.76 -8.86
C GLY A 376 -24.29 11.43 -8.71
N GLN A 377 -24.64 10.20 -8.33
CA GLN A 377 -26.04 9.83 -8.06
C GLN A 377 -26.49 10.39 -6.70
N PRO A 378 -27.71 10.97 -6.61
CA PRO A 378 -28.23 11.46 -5.35
C PRO A 378 -28.44 10.30 -4.36
N VAL A 379 -27.88 10.43 -3.16
CA VAL A 379 -28.14 9.51 -2.05
C VAL A 379 -29.56 9.78 -1.54
N ALA A 380 -30.40 8.74 -1.58
CA ALA A 380 -31.78 8.73 -1.12
C ALA A 380 -31.92 8.03 0.25
#